data_AF-S7V8Q1-F1
#
_entry.id   AF-S7V8Q1-F1
#
_cell.length_a   1.000
_cell.length_b   1.000
_cell.length_c   1.000
_cell.angle_alpha   90.00
_cell.angle_beta   90.00
_cell.angle_gamma   90.00
#
_symmetry.space_group_name_H-M   'P 1'
#
loop_
_entity.id
_entity.type
_entity.pdbx_description
1 polymer ?
#
loop_
_entity_poly.entity_id
_entity_poly.type
_entity_poly.pdbx_seq_one_letter_code
_entity_poly.pdbx_strand_id
1 'polypeptide(L)'
;MGDIDKDGTNELAVGAFMSDGGKGAVWILSLDNSTHEVLSKVKITEGIGGFTDLLTTGINPNGTSGANFGHALCAVGDIDGDGISDLITGANQQYEGWGYLLYLNQDKTVKSFTRINNTEGGFDLQLTAEGRFSRSISYVGDLKGDGSIAINFGGGAGGTGTLYTLFLRPQ
;
A
#
# COMPACT_ATOMS: atom_id res chain seq x y z
N MET A 1 -2.10 -12.41 -3.68
CA MET A 1 -3.35 -11.72 -3.30
C MET A 1 -4.57 -12.62 -3.49
N GLY A 2 -4.37 -13.90 -3.81
CA GLY A 2 -5.45 -14.79 -4.22
C GLY A 2 -5.80 -14.56 -5.69
N ASP A 3 -6.86 -15.24 -6.11
CA ASP A 3 -7.53 -15.08 -7.41
C ASP A 3 -8.57 -13.96 -7.27
N ILE A 4 -8.16 -12.72 -7.58
CA ILE A 4 -8.98 -11.51 -7.43
C ILE A 4 -10.07 -11.48 -8.48
N ASP A 5 -9.73 -11.81 -9.73
CA ASP A 5 -10.64 -11.68 -10.86
C ASP A 5 -11.48 -12.94 -11.15
N LYS A 6 -11.22 -14.03 -10.42
CA LYS A 6 -11.91 -15.32 -10.50
C LYS A 6 -11.69 -16.02 -11.85
N ASP A 7 -10.56 -15.76 -12.49
CA ASP A 7 -10.16 -16.42 -13.74
C ASP A 7 -9.41 -17.74 -13.51
N GLY A 8 -9.16 -18.09 -12.24
CA GLY A 8 -8.46 -19.30 -11.84
C GLY A 8 -6.95 -19.11 -11.74
N THR A 9 -6.41 -17.92 -11.93
CA THR A 9 -5.00 -17.57 -11.75
C THR A 9 -4.79 -16.81 -10.44
N ASN A 10 -3.56 -16.73 -9.94
CA ASN A 10 -3.27 -15.97 -8.72
C ASN A 10 -2.64 -14.62 -9.05
N GLU A 11 -3.06 -13.58 -8.34
CA GLU A 11 -2.48 -12.25 -8.43
C GLU A 11 -1.31 -12.03 -7.46
N LEU A 12 -0.28 -11.34 -7.97
CA LEU A 12 0.87 -10.86 -7.22
C LEU A 12 0.97 -9.33 -7.32
N ALA A 13 1.04 -8.64 -6.18
CA ALA A 13 1.35 -7.22 -6.13
C ALA A 13 2.88 -7.00 -6.08
N VAL A 14 3.37 -6.08 -6.92
CA VAL A 14 4.80 -5.75 -7.05
C VAL A 14 4.99 -4.24 -7.01
N GLY A 15 5.90 -3.79 -6.15
CA GLY A 15 6.25 -2.39 -6.01
C GLY A 15 7.26 -1.94 -7.05
N ALA A 16 7.03 -0.78 -7.67
CA ALA A 16 7.97 -0.11 -8.57
C ALA A 16 8.19 1.33 -8.10
N PHE A 17 8.61 1.49 -6.84
CA PHE A 17 8.53 2.78 -6.13
C PHE A 17 9.35 3.93 -6.72
N MET A 18 10.38 3.67 -7.54
CA MET A 18 11.13 4.71 -8.23
C MET A 18 10.61 5.00 -9.66
N SER A 19 9.53 4.35 -10.10
CA SER A 19 8.96 4.59 -11.43
C SER A 19 8.33 5.98 -11.54
N ASP A 20 8.03 6.38 -12.77
CA ASP A 20 7.27 7.61 -13.05
C ASP A 20 7.91 8.87 -12.44
N GLY A 21 9.25 8.94 -12.49
CA GLY A 21 10.01 10.07 -11.94
C GLY A 21 10.04 10.11 -10.41
N GLY A 22 9.91 8.97 -9.74
CA GLY A 22 9.92 8.87 -8.27
C GLY A 22 8.54 8.97 -7.62
N LYS A 23 7.46 9.14 -8.41
CA LYS A 23 6.10 8.96 -7.88
C LYS A 23 5.92 7.54 -7.36
N GLY A 24 6.42 6.57 -8.12
CA GLY A 24 6.25 5.15 -7.85
C GLY A 24 4.94 4.58 -8.36
N ALA A 25 4.87 3.26 -8.37
CA ALA A 25 3.72 2.50 -8.84
C ALA A 25 3.62 1.17 -8.10
N VAL A 26 2.43 0.58 -8.18
CA VAL A 26 2.18 -0.82 -7.89
C VAL A 26 1.74 -1.51 -9.18
N TRP A 27 2.22 -2.71 -9.42
CA TRP A 27 1.72 -3.59 -10.46
C TRP A 27 1.00 -4.76 -9.82
N ILE A 28 -0.18 -5.11 -10.32
CA ILE A 28 -0.83 -6.39 -10.02
C ILE A 28 -0.66 -7.28 -11.24
N LEU A 29 0.01 -8.41 -11.05
CA LEU A 29 0.34 -9.39 -12.08
C LEU A 29 -0.51 -10.63 -11.89
N SER A 30 -1.20 -11.10 -12.93
CA SER A 30 -1.84 -12.42 -12.94
C SER A 30 -0.82 -13.44 -13.41
N LEU A 31 -0.63 -14.52 -12.66
CA LEU A 31 0.39 -15.52 -12.90
C LEU A 31 -0.21 -16.86 -13.31
N ASP A 32 0.36 -17.48 -14.34
CA ASP A 32 0.05 -18.86 -14.66
C ASP A 32 0.33 -19.76 -13.44
N ASN A 33 -0.64 -20.58 -13.03
CA ASN A 33 -0.51 -21.39 -11.82
C ASN A 33 0.51 -22.53 -11.94
N SER A 34 0.90 -22.92 -13.15
CA SER A 34 1.85 -24.01 -13.40
C SER A 34 3.27 -23.48 -13.67
N THR A 35 3.40 -22.46 -14.52
CA THR A 35 4.70 -21.93 -14.94
C THR A 35 5.14 -20.72 -14.12
N HIS A 36 4.22 -20.06 -13.41
CA HIS A 36 4.42 -18.78 -12.73
C HIS A 36 4.86 -17.64 -13.67
N GLU A 37 4.60 -17.78 -14.97
CA GLU A 37 4.78 -16.70 -15.94
C GLU A 37 3.68 -15.64 -15.82
N VAL A 38 4.00 -14.39 -16.14
CA VAL A 38 3.04 -13.28 -16.10
C VAL A 38 2.12 -13.35 -17.32
N LEU A 39 0.82 -13.56 -17.09
CA LEU A 39 -0.21 -13.62 -18.13
C LEU A 39 -0.80 -12.24 -18.44
N SER A 40 -1.07 -11.45 -17.39
CA SER A 40 -1.60 -10.09 -17.52
C SER A 40 -1.07 -9.18 -16.41
N LYS A 41 -1.24 -7.87 -16.59
CA LYS A 41 -0.77 -6.87 -15.61
C LYS A 41 -1.64 -5.62 -15.60
N VAL A 42 -1.89 -5.10 -14.41
CA VAL A 42 -2.53 -3.80 -14.16
C VAL A 42 -1.54 -2.91 -13.42
N LYS A 43 -1.40 -1.66 -13.87
CA LYS A 43 -0.59 -0.64 -13.20
C LYS A 43 -1.49 0.25 -12.35
N ILE A 44 -1.05 0.56 -11.15
CA ILE A 44 -1.67 1.50 -10.22
C ILE A 44 -0.63 2.58 -9.89
N THR A 45 -0.92 3.82 -10.26
CA THR A 45 -0.14 5.03 -9.92
C THR A 45 -1.04 6.25 -10.12
N GLU A 46 -0.57 7.46 -9.84
CA GLU A 46 -1.36 8.69 -10.01
C GLU A 46 -2.05 8.75 -11.39
N GLY A 47 -3.39 8.79 -11.37
CA GLY A 47 -4.24 8.88 -12.56
C GLY A 47 -4.39 7.59 -13.36
N ILE A 48 -3.83 6.46 -12.91
CA ILE A 48 -3.86 5.17 -13.61
C ILE A 48 -4.38 4.08 -12.68
N GLY A 49 -5.22 3.17 -13.22
CA GLY A 49 -5.71 2.02 -12.47
C GLY A 49 -6.61 2.41 -11.29
N GLY A 50 -7.37 3.49 -11.42
CA GLY A 50 -8.31 3.97 -10.40
C GLY A 50 -7.69 4.76 -9.24
N PHE A 51 -6.35 4.85 -9.14
CA PHE A 51 -5.72 5.64 -8.09
C PHE A 51 -5.68 7.12 -8.46
N THR A 52 -6.46 7.93 -7.74
CA THR A 52 -6.71 9.34 -8.06
C THR A 52 -6.03 10.34 -7.13
N ASP A 53 -5.26 9.88 -6.14
CA ASP A 53 -4.47 10.78 -5.28
C ASP A 53 -3.23 11.30 -6.01
N LEU A 54 -2.71 12.44 -5.54
CA LEU A 54 -1.54 13.09 -6.12
C LEU A 54 -0.25 12.64 -5.44
N LEU A 55 0.75 12.28 -6.24
CA LEU A 55 2.07 11.85 -5.78
C LEU A 55 3.10 12.91 -6.14
N THR A 56 3.89 13.35 -5.15
CA THR A 56 4.93 14.35 -5.39
C THR A 56 6.04 13.81 -6.28
N THR A 57 6.62 14.68 -7.11
CA THR A 57 7.90 14.48 -7.79
C THR A 57 8.97 15.46 -7.29
N GLY A 58 8.58 16.38 -6.40
CA GLY A 58 9.43 17.44 -5.88
C GLY A 58 10.42 16.96 -4.83
N ILE A 59 11.22 17.90 -4.33
CA ILE A 59 12.10 17.67 -3.19
C ILE A 59 11.27 17.66 -1.90
N ASN A 60 11.45 16.60 -1.12
CA ASN A 60 10.81 16.42 0.18
C ASN A 60 11.60 17.13 1.28
N PRO A 61 10.98 17.45 2.43
CA PRO A 61 11.66 18.14 3.53
C PRO A 61 12.89 17.39 4.08
N ASN A 62 12.95 16.07 3.91
CA ASN A 62 14.09 15.22 4.28
C ASN A 62 15.19 15.13 3.20
N GLY A 63 15.13 15.99 2.17
CA GLY A 63 16.10 16.09 1.09
C GLY A 63 16.00 15.00 0.01
N THR A 64 15.05 14.07 0.11
CA THR A 64 14.76 13.10 -0.96
C THR A 64 13.88 13.72 -2.04
N SER A 65 13.55 12.96 -3.09
CA SER A 65 12.63 13.38 -4.13
C SER A 65 11.64 12.29 -4.47
N GLY A 66 10.42 12.68 -4.84
CA GLY A 66 9.37 11.73 -5.20
C GLY A 66 8.58 11.20 -4.01
N ALA A 67 7.45 10.53 -4.29
CA ALA A 67 6.57 9.96 -3.27
C ALA A 67 6.98 8.55 -2.84
N ASN A 68 7.61 7.80 -3.74
CA ASN A 68 7.94 6.38 -3.58
C ASN A 68 6.72 5.49 -3.27
N PHE A 69 5.58 5.72 -3.92
CA PHE A 69 4.40 4.85 -3.81
C PHE A 69 4.72 3.42 -4.28
N GLY A 70 4.30 2.42 -3.50
CA GLY A 70 4.67 1.03 -3.75
C GLY A 70 6.01 0.62 -3.13
N HIS A 71 6.57 1.40 -2.21
CA HIS A 71 7.85 1.06 -1.57
C HIS A 71 7.73 -0.17 -0.66
N ALA A 72 6.61 -0.30 0.04
CA ALA A 72 6.27 -1.45 0.85
C ALA A 72 4.84 -1.87 0.54
N LEU A 73 4.56 -3.17 0.60
CA LEU A 73 3.29 -3.75 0.21
C LEU A 73 2.88 -4.85 1.18
N CYS A 74 1.58 -4.98 1.40
CA CYS A 74 1.02 -6.03 2.22
C CYS A 74 -0.40 -6.37 1.75
N ALA A 75 -0.61 -7.60 1.25
CA ALA A 75 -1.97 -8.12 1.05
C ALA A 75 -2.61 -8.35 2.42
N VAL A 76 -3.84 -7.88 2.60
CA VAL A 76 -4.52 -7.89 3.91
C VAL A 76 -5.82 -8.70 3.93
N GLY A 77 -6.17 -9.31 2.79
CA GLY A 77 -7.47 -9.94 2.59
C GLY A 77 -8.52 -8.89 2.25
N ASP A 78 -9.78 -9.30 2.29
CA ASP A 78 -10.95 -8.45 2.07
C ASP A 78 -11.27 -7.66 3.35
N ILE A 79 -11.09 -6.33 3.32
CA ILE A 79 -11.30 -5.44 4.46
C ILE A 79 -12.67 -4.76 4.38
N ASP A 80 -13.17 -4.45 3.19
CA ASP A 80 -14.47 -3.79 3.03
C ASP A 80 -15.67 -4.76 2.85
N GLY A 81 -15.41 -6.07 2.85
CA GLY A 81 -16.41 -7.13 2.88
C GLY A 81 -17.07 -7.38 1.52
N ASP A 82 -16.45 -6.94 0.43
CA ASP A 82 -17.03 -7.04 -0.92
C ASP A 82 -16.65 -8.34 -1.67
N GLY A 83 -15.83 -9.19 -1.05
CA GLY A 83 -15.35 -10.45 -1.58
C GLY A 83 -14.11 -10.33 -2.46
N ILE A 84 -13.48 -9.15 -2.54
CA ILE A 84 -12.22 -8.89 -3.25
C ILE A 84 -11.10 -8.62 -2.24
N SER A 85 -9.91 -9.17 -2.49
CA SER A 85 -8.76 -8.90 -1.61
C SER A 85 -8.25 -7.47 -1.79
N ASP A 86 -8.01 -6.79 -0.68
CA ASP A 86 -7.44 -5.45 -0.61
C ASP A 86 -5.92 -5.46 -0.39
N LEU A 87 -5.33 -4.29 -0.59
CA LEU A 87 -3.89 -4.09 -0.55
C LEU A 87 -3.50 -2.86 0.27
N ILE A 88 -2.55 -3.03 1.19
CA ILE A 88 -1.87 -1.90 1.84
C ILE A 88 -0.55 -1.62 1.11
N THR A 89 -0.26 -0.34 0.90
CA THR A 89 0.99 0.13 0.32
C THR A 89 1.52 1.40 1.00
N GLY A 90 2.83 1.64 0.88
CA GLY A 90 3.49 2.84 1.38
C GLY A 90 4.00 3.76 0.27
N ALA A 91 3.87 5.07 0.49
CA ALA A 91 4.55 6.16 -0.21
C ALA A 91 5.48 6.86 0.79
N ASN A 92 6.57 6.19 1.14
CA ASN A 92 7.34 6.51 2.34
C ASN A 92 8.15 7.82 2.26
N GLN A 93 8.16 8.48 1.10
CA GLN A 93 8.79 9.78 0.89
C GLN A 93 7.78 10.90 0.66
N GLN A 94 6.50 10.58 0.49
CA GLN A 94 5.42 11.55 0.39
C GLN A 94 5.29 12.31 1.73
N TYR A 95 5.78 13.55 1.78
CA TYR A 95 5.76 14.39 3.00
C TYR A 95 6.41 13.71 4.22
N GLU A 96 5.63 13.31 5.23
CA GLU A 96 6.04 12.53 6.41
C GLU A 96 6.19 11.01 6.18
N GLY A 97 5.85 10.57 4.97
CA GLY A 97 5.59 9.18 4.61
C GLY A 97 4.11 8.85 4.80
N TRP A 98 3.43 8.48 3.72
CA TRP A 98 1.99 8.17 3.75
C TRP A 98 1.76 6.68 3.51
N GLY A 99 0.87 6.09 4.30
CA GLY A 99 0.32 4.77 4.03
C GLY A 99 -0.98 4.86 3.25
N TYR A 100 -1.32 3.81 2.52
CA TYR A 100 -2.58 3.68 1.80
C TYR A 100 -3.15 2.28 2.02
N LEU A 101 -4.44 2.20 2.34
CA LEU A 101 -5.26 1.00 2.17
C LEU A 101 -6.05 1.17 0.88
N LEU A 102 -5.78 0.33 -0.10
CA LEU A 102 -6.40 0.33 -1.42
C LEU A 102 -7.49 -0.75 -1.44
N TYR A 103 -8.73 -0.30 -1.63
CA TYR A 103 -9.85 -1.19 -1.89
C TYR A 103 -9.90 -1.49 -3.38
N LEU A 104 -9.88 -2.77 -3.76
CA LEU A 104 -9.71 -3.17 -5.16
C LEU A 104 -11.03 -3.59 -5.81
N ASN A 105 -11.14 -3.34 -7.10
CA ASN A 105 -12.17 -3.95 -7.96
C ASN A 105 -11.73 -5.34 -8.41
N GLN A 106 -12.69 -6.14 -8.85
CA GLN A 106 -12.42 -7.45 -9.47
C GLN A 106 -11.49 -7.35 -10.69
N ASP A 107 -11.46 -6.21 -11.41
CA ASP A 107 -10.54 -5.99 -12.53
C ASP A 107 -9.12 -5.56 -12.10
N LYS A 108 -8.80 -5.64 -10.81
CA LYS A 108 -7.52 -5.29 -10.18
C LYS A 108 -7.21 -3.78 -10.15
N THR A 109 -8.16 -2.93 -10.56
CA THR A 109 -8.03 -1.46 -10.37
C THR A 109 -8.46 -1.05 -8.96
N VAL A 110 -8.14 0.18 -8.56
CA VAL A 110 -8.55 0.75 -7.27
C VAL A 110 -10.00 1.24 -7.36
N LYS A 111 -10.86 0.71 -6.48
CA LYS A 111 -12.25 1.13 -6.24
C LYS A 111 -12.29 2.41 -5.41
N SER A 112 -11.55 2.42 -4.31
CA SER A 112 -11.37 3.56 -3.42
C SER A 112 -10.12 3.36 -2.55
N PHE A 113 -9.72 4.34 -1.75
CA PHE A 113 -8.59 4.18 -0.84
C PHE A 113 -8.77 5.00 0.44
N THR A 114 -8.14 4.54 1.52
CA THR A 114 -7.93 5.32 2.74
C THR A 114 -6.47 5.76 2.80
N ARG A 115 -6.24 7.06 3.00
CA ARG A 115 -4.92 7.62 3.33
C ARG A 115 -4.66 7.45 4.82
N ILE A 116 -3.44 7.08 5.17
CA ILE A 116 -2.96 6.92 6.54
C ILE A 116 -1.75 7.85 6.69
N ASN A 117 -1.97 8.98 7.37
CA ASN A 117 -0.98 10.03 7.59
C ASN A 117 -1.31 10.78 8.89
N ASN A 118 -0.68 11.93 9.15
CA ASN A 118 -0.88 12.68 10.40
C ASN A 118 -2.34 13.00 10.76
N THR A 119 -3.22 13.12 9.77
CA THR A 119 -4.59 13.66 9.94
C THR A 119 -5.68 12.78 9.34
N GLU A 120 -5.33 11.66 8.72
CA GLU A 120 -6.27 10.79 8.00
C GLU A 120 -6.09 9.32 8.40
N GLY A 121 -7.10 8.51 8.12
CA GLY A 121 -7.08 7.06 8.40
C GLY A 121 -7.13 6.72 9.89
N GLY A 122 -7.46 7.70 10.75
CA GLY A 122 -7.53 7.52 12.20
C GLY A 122 -6.16 7.32 12.87
N PHE A 123 -5.07 7.75 12.23
CA PHE A 123 -3.73 7.59 12.77
C PHE A 123 -3.45 8.58 13.93
N ASP A 124 -3.90 9.83 13.82
CA ASP A 124 -3.91 10.87 14.86
C ASP A 124 -2.60 11.03 15.67
N LEU A 125 -1.46 10.78 15.02
CA LEU A 125 -0.12 10.92 15.58
C LEU A 125 0.73 11.83 14.70
N GLN A 126 1.63 12.59 15.33
CA GLN A 126 2.53 13.49 14.63
C GLN A 126 3.77 12.74 14.12
N LEU A 127 3.83 12.53 12.81
CA LEU A 127 4.98 12.04 12.07
C LEU A 127 5.83 13.21 11.55
N THR A 128 7.12 12.94 11.37
CA THR A 128 8.06 13.88 10.76
C THR A 128 8.54 13.36 9.41
N ALA A 129 8.96 14.25 8.52
CA ALA A 129 9.55 13.89 7.21
C ALA A 129 10.74 12.92 7.31
N GLU A 130 11.55 13.02 8.37
CA GLU A 130 12.67 12.10 8.64
C GLU A 130 12.21 10.71 9.09
N GLY A 131 10.99 10.66 9.65
CA GLY A 131 10.33 9.44 10.09
C GLY A 131 10.00 8.50 8.93
N ARG A 132 9.78 9.00 7.70
CA ARG A 132 9.50 8.17 6.51
C ARG A 132 8.53 7.03 6.83
N PHE A 133 7.39 7.37 7.43
CA PHE A 133 6.37 6.39 7.81
C PHE A 133 5.98 5.53 6.60
N SER A 134 5.54 4.29 6.84
CA SER A 134 5.22 3.27 5.81
C SER A 134 6.40 2.74 4.99
N ARG A 135 7.64 2.98 5.39
CA ARG A 135 8.83 2.46 4.70
C ARG A 135 8.91 0.92 4.70
N SER A 136 8.35 0.29 5.72
CA SER A 136 8.15 -1.16 5.80
C SER A 136 6.76 -1.46 6.32
N ILE A 137 6.11 -2.51 5.83
CA ILE A 137 4.75 -2.89 6.22
C ILE A 137 4.71 -4.41 6.40
N SER A 138 4.04 -4.91 7.44
CA SER A 138 3.84 -6.35 7.63
C SER A 138 2.46 -6.67 8.21
N TYR A 139 1.82 -7.70 7.64
CA TYR A 139 0.62 -8.33 8.21
C TYR A 139 0.96 -9.06 9.51
N VAL A 140 0.15 -8.86 10.54
CA VAL A 140 0.25 -9.62 11.80
C VAL A 140 -0.97 -10.53 11.98
N GLY A 141 -2.14 -10.09 11.55
CA GLY A 141 -3.41 -10.81 11.69
C GLY A 141 -4.21 -10.39 12.92
N ASP A 142 -5.23 -11.17 13.27
CA ASP A 142 -6.07 -10.86 14.44
C ASP A 142 -5.35 -11.22 15.75
N LEU A 143 -4.61 -10.23 16.28
CA LEU A 143 -3.87 -10.37 17.52
C LEU A 143 -4.78 -10.31 18.77
N LYS A 144 -6.00 -9.76 18.63
CA LYS A 144 -6.91 -9.51 19.74
C LYS A 144 -8.01 -10.57 19.88
N GLY A 145 -8.22 -11.39 18.85
CA GLY A 145 -9.33 -12.33 18.76
C GLY A 145 -10.68 -11.63 18.62
N ASP A 146 -10.70 -10.36 18.20
CA ASP A 146 -11.91 -9.54 18.09
C ASP A 146 -12.30 -9.26 16.63
N GLY A 147 -11.64 -9.93 15.68
CA GLY A 147 -11.80 -9.74 14.25
C GLY A 147 -11.03 -8.54 13.68
N SER A 148 -10.38 -7.72 14.52
CA SER A 148 -9.53 -6.64 14.01
C SER A 148 -8.16 -7.15 13.58
N ILE A 149 -7.73 -6.77 12.38
CA ILE A 149 -6.44 -7.16 11.82
C ILE A 149 -5.38 -6.15 12.27
N ALA A 150 -4.30 -6.65 12.85
CA ALA A 150 -3.12 -5.87 13.17
C ALA A 150 -2.15 -5.81 11.97
N ILE A 151 -1.71 -4.60 11.65
CA ILE A 151 -0.71 -4.31 10.61
C ILE A 151 0.38 -3.44 11.22
N ASN A 152 1.64 -3.81 11.01
CA ASN A 152 2.77 -2.98 11.41
C ASN A 152 3.20 -2.05 10.27
N PHE A 153 3.45 -0.79 10.60
CA PHE A 153 4.08 0.22 9.75
C PHE A 153 5.37 0.67 10.40
N GLY A 154 6.48 0.53 9.67
CA GLY A 154 7.80 0.98 10.10
C GLY A 154 8.21 2.30 9.45
N GLY A 155 9.05 3.04 10.16
CA GLY A 155 9.71 4.26 9.71
C GLY A 155 11.07 4.45 10.39
N GLY A 156 11.79 5.50 10.01
CA GLY A 156 12.98 5.99 10.69
C GLY A 156 14.24 5.87 9.84
N ALA A 157 14.47 6.85 8.96
CA ALA A 157 15.71 6.97 8.20
C ALA A 157 16.68 8.03 8.77
N GLY A 158 16.23 8.86 9.72
CA GLY A 158 16.99 9.96 10.32
C GLY A 158 17.81 9.62 11.58
N GLY A 159 17.91 8.34 11.99
CA GLY A 159 18.79 7.90 13.09
C GLY A 159 18.17 6.92 14.09
N THR A 160 16.84 6.89 14.23
CA THR A 160 16.10 5.92 15.05
C THR A 160 14.91 5.36 14.28
N GLY A 161 14.63 4.07 14.46
CA GLY A 161 13.46 3.41 13.88
C GLY A 161 12.22 3.54 14.77
N THR A 162 11.04 3.69 14.15
CA THR A 162 9.76 3.63 14.85
C THR A 162 8.88 2.56 14.20
N LEU A 163 8.18 1.79 15.03
CA LEU A 163 7.18 0.81 14.61
C LEU A 163 5.81 1.25 15.15
N TYR A 164 4.81 1.29 14.28
CA TYR A 164 3.42 1.56 14.63
C TYR A 164 2.59 0.32 14.31
N THR A 165 1.86 -0.22 15.29
CA THR A 165 0.89 -1.29 15.07
C THR A 165 -0.50 -0.70 14.99
N LEU A 166 -1.10 -0.74 13.81
CA LEU A 166 -2.47 -0.27 13.56
C LEU A 166 -3.41 -1.46 13.60
N PHE A 167 -4.60 -1.26 14.16
CA PHE A 167 -5.67 -2.26 14.19
C PHE A 167 -6.80 -1.79 13.26
N LEU A 168 -7.03 -2.56 12.19
CA LEU A 168 -8.07 -2.31 11.21
C LEU A 168 -9.24 -3.24 11.52
N ARG A 169 -10.47 -2.72 11.56
CA ARG A 169 -11.67 -3.57 11.62
C ARG A 169 -12.19 -3.77 10.21
N PRO A 170 -12.21 -5.00 9.68
CA PRO A 170 -12.99 -5.31 8.50
C PRO A 170 -14.47 -4.94 8.73
N GLN A 171 -15.14 -4.46 7.70
CA GLN A 171 -16.58 -4.11 7.77
C GLN A 171 -17.49 -5.28 7.44
#